data_AF-A0A016U130-F1
#
_entry.id   AF-A0A016U130-F1
#
_cell.length_a   1.000
_cell.length_b   1.000
_cell.length_c   1.000
_cell.angle_alpha   90.00
_cell.angle_beta   90.00
_cell.angle_gamma   90.00
#
_symmetry.space_group_name_H-M   'P 1'
#
loop_
_entity.id
_entity.type
_entity.pdbx_description
1 polymer ?
#
loop_
_entity_poly.entity_id
_entity_poly.type
_entity_poly.pdbx_seq_one_letter_code
_entity_poly.pdbx_strand_id
1 'polypeptide(L)'
;MPPGGWISLVLGPLVLLVLATDAKPSTCAFYCFVAPSRKETFDVAFYKNLSCTHFVYGFARIRPDMSLNPVTSRDSLQLMSPGNMRKFLGLRNTHPHATLLLGVHLTANDVFQDIRHARRIAEIIATAAKQKHFDGVFVRMEGPILESTVSQQFLSAISLSPSSLSSLTTLAITPRWMWRVANRLHELADLVEHIYLDMEELPTSEDPYAVTHIDPLSQSESVPLEDTIVGCTDRMLNSGVPADKIVIGLNSGGRTFKVRDPTSTVHGDVAMQIGTRRSLQDVCQSSRWFISGMPLQQYGMRRKYRWHPARRERVNRNGREEDLNEPIAERYHAPFSLTMMLTRK
;
A
#
# COMPACT_ATOMS: atom_id res chain seq x y z
N MET A 1 -74.47 22.44 24.42
CA MET A 1 -73.70 23.07 25.52
C MET A 1 -72.90 21.98 26.23
N PRO A 2 -71.67 22.30 26.71
CA PRO A 2 -70.47 21.45 26.72
C PRO A 2 -70.11 21.02 28.19
N PRO A 3 -68.83 20.77 28.59
CA PRO A 3 -67.84 19.76 28.18
C PRO A 3 -67.23 18.98 29.37
N GLY A 4 -66.26 18.08 29.12
CA GLY A 4 -65.27 17.58 30.09
C GLY A 4 -65.08 16.07 29.98
N GLY A 5 -64.09 15.54 29.27
CA GLY A 5 -62.67 15.65 29.58
C GLY A 5 -62.17 14.30 30.10
N TRP A 6 -61.84 13.37 29.19
CA TRP A 6 -61.21 12.09 29.53
C TRP A 6 -59.90 11.98 28.75
N ILE A 7 -58.78 12.17 29.45
CA ILE A 7 -57.44 11.83 28.96
C ILE A 7 -57.18 10.40 29.42
N SER A 8 -57.31 9.44 28.49
CA SER A 8 -56.74 8.10 28.69
C SER A 8 -55.25 8.14 28.36
N LEU A 9 -54.43 8.12 29.41
CA LEU A 9 -52.99 7.86 29.33
C LEU A 9 -52.80 6.36 29.01
N VAL A 10 -52.58 6.05 27.74
CA VAL A 10 -52.08 4.74 27.31
C VAL A 10 -50.56 4.72 27.60
N LEU A 11 -50.17 4.13 28.73
CA LEU A 11 -48.79 3.70 28.95
C LEU A 11 -48.51 2.51 28.02
N GLY A 12 -48.00 2.78 26.83
CA GLY A 12 -47.34 1.78 25.99
C GLY A 12 -45.92 1.52 26.50
N PRO A 13 -45.46 0.26 26.60
CA PRO A 13 -44.07 -0.01 26.93
C PRO A 13 -43.22 0.40 25.73
N LEU A 14 -42.45 1.47 25.90
CA LEU A 14 -41.41 1.92 24.99
C LEU A 14 -40.29 0.87 25.03
N VAL A 15 -40.41 -0.16 24.19
CA VAL A 15 -39.30 -1.08 23.91
C VAL A 15 -38.25 -0.28 23.16
N LEU A 16 -37.30 0.29 23.91
CA LEU A 16 -36.06 0.82 23.36
C LEU A 16 -35.28 -0.37 22.79
N LEU A 17 -35.49 -0.67 21.51
CA LEU A 17 -34.52 -1.43 20.74
C LEU A 17 -33.25 -0.59 20.71
N VAL A 18 -32.32 -0.92 21.61
CA VAL A 18 -30.93 -0.53 21.47
C VAL A 18 -30.48 -1.13 20.15
N LEU A 19 -30.43 -0.30 19.11
CA LEU A 19 -29.58 -0.54 17.97
C LEU A 19 -28.17 -0.58 18.54
N ALA A 20 -27.73 -1.78 18.92
CA ALA A 20 -26.33 -2.10 18.83
C ALA A 20 -26.01 -1.86 17.35
N THR A 21 -25.52 -0.67 17.05
CA THR A 21 -24.71 -0.47 15.86
C THR A 21 -23.58 -1.45 16.04
N ASP A 22 -23.75 -2.62 15.44
CA ASP A 22 -22.72 -3.61 15.27
C ASP A 22 -21.62 -2.83 14.55
N ALA A 23 -20.65 -2.36 15.33
CA ALA A 23 -19.50 -1.68 14.80
C ALA A 23 -18.84 -2.74 13.93
N LYS A 24 -19.09 -2.68 12.61
CA LYS A 24 -18.50 -3.58 11.61
C LYS A 24 -17.06 -3.75 12.04
N PRO A 25 -16.61 -4.96 12.41
CA PRO A 25 -15.23 -5.16 12.79
C PRO A 25 -14.42 -4.59 11.65
N SER A 26 -13.57 -3.60 11.93
CA SER A 26 -12.75 -2.95 10.93
C SER A 26 -11.95 -4.06 10.26
N THR A 27 -12.38 -4.50 9.08
CA THR A 27 -11.75 -5.61 8.39
C THR A 27 -10.40 -5.10 7.94
N CYS A 28 -9.33 -5.49 8.65
CA CYS A 28 -7.98 -5.08 8.30
C CYS A 28 -7.69 -5.48 6.85
N ALA A 29 -7.28 -4.52 6.04
CA ALA A 29 -6.87 -4.79 4.66
C ALA A 29 -5.40 -5.23 4.65
N PHE A 30 -5.13 -6.45 4.20
CA PHE A 30 -3.78 -7.00 4.08
C PHE A 30 -3.55 -7.44 2.64
N TYR A 31 -2.69 -6.69 1.95
CA TYR A 31 -2.40 -6.85 0.53
C TYR A 31 -1.15 -7.71 0.32
N CYS A 32 -1.27 -8.69 -0.57
CA CYS A 32 -0.17 -9.54 -0.99
C CYS A 32 0.01 -9.48 -2.50
N PHE A 33 1.24 -9.24 -2.94
CA PHE A 33 1.57 -9.04 -4.34
C PHE A 33 2.10 -10.31 -4.97
N VAL A 34 1.54 -10.67 -6.12
CA VAL A 34 2.03 -11.72 -7.01
C VAL A 34 2.54 -11.02 -8.26
N ALA A 35 3.85 -10.74 -8.27
CA ALA A 35 4.50 -10.00 -9.36
C ALA A 35 5.62 -10.81 -10.04
N PRO A 36 5.28 -11.90 -10.75
CA PRO A 36 6.27 -12.74 -11.42
C PRO A 36 6.99 -11.97 -12.53
N SER A 37 8.28 -12.27 -12.71
CA SER A 37 9.02 -11.79 -13.87
C SER A 37 8.47 -12.36 -15.18
N ARG A 38 8.76 -11.71 -16.33
CA ARG A 38 8.11 -12.03 -17.62
C ARG A 38 8.11 -13.51 -18.02
N LYS A 39 9.14 -14.27 -17.63
CA LYS A 39 9.33 -15.69 -17.98
C LYS A 39 9.08 -16.65 -16.82
N GLU A 40 8.86 -16.12 -15.62
CA GLU A 40 8.70 -16.89 -14.40
C GLU A 40 7.37 -17.62 -14.37
N THR A 41 7.38 -18.79 -13.74
CA THR A 41 6.17 -19.56 -13.49
C THR A 41 5.72 -19.28 -12.07
N PHE A 42 4.49 -18.78 -11.93
CA PHE A 42 3.88 -18.56 -10.64
C PHE A 42 3.64 -19.90 -9.93
N ASP A 43 4.13 -19.97 -8.69
CA ASP A 43 3.88 -21.09 -7.78
C ASP A 43 2.94 -20.64 -6.65
N VAL A 44 1.74 -21.22 -6.67
CA VAL A 44 0.67 -20.96 -5.71
C VAL A 44 1.09 -21.36 -4.30
N ALA A 45 1.98 -22.34 -4.13
CA ALA A 45 2.35 -22.90 -2.84
C ALA A 45 2.88 -21.84 -1.86
N PHE A 46 3.62 -20.84 -2.34
CA PHE A 46 4.16 -19.75 -1.51
C PHE A 46 3.08 -18.87 -0.87
N TYR A 47 1.86 -18.89 -1.41
CA TYR A 47 0.78 -17.98 -1.01
C TYR A 47 -0.33 -18.68 -0.23
N LYS A 48 -0.37 -20.02 -0.23
CA LYS A 48 -1.45 -20.82 0.39
C LYS A 48 -1.68 -20.52 1.87
N ASN A 49 -0.62 -20.20 2.61
CA ASN A 49 -0.67 -20.01 4.07
C ASN A 49 -0.64 -18.54 4.49
N LEU A 50 -0.72 -17.60 3.54
CA LEU A 50 -0.73 -16.18 3.87
C LEU A 50 -2.14 -15.74 4.23
N SER A 51 -2.29 -14.93 5.28
CA SER A 51 -3.59 -14.41 5.74
C SER A 51 -4.01 -13.12 5.01
N CYS A 52 -3.80 -13.05 3.70
CA CYS A 52 -4.11 -11.87 2.89
C CYS A 52 -5.61 -11.75 2.64
N THR A 53 -6.13 -10.52 2.78
CA THR A 53 -7.51 -10.21 2.37
C THR A 53 -7.57 -9.75 0.91
N HIS A 54 -6.45 -9.25 0.38
CA HIS A 54 -6.33 -8.82 -1.01
C HIS A 54 -5.10 -9.45 -1.64
N PHE A 55 -5.25 -10.04 -2.82
CA PHE A 55 -4.14 -10.48 -3.65
C PHE A 55 -4.09 -9.65 -4.93
N VAL A 56 -2.92 -9.14 -5.28
CA VAL A 56 -2.72 -8.32 -6.48
C VAL A 56 -1.87 -9.09 -7.48
N TYR A 57 -2.40 -9.38 -8.67
CA TYR A 57 -1.64 -9.98 -9.77
C TYR A 57 -1.14 -8.90 -10.72
N GLY A 58 0.16 -8.68 -10.79
CA GLY A 58 0.65 -7.52 -11.53
C GLY A 58 2.14 -7.48 -11.87
N PHE A 59 2.59 -6.44 -12.57
CA PHE A 59 1.75 -5.35 -13.10
C PHE A 59 1.61 -5.46 -14.62
N ALA A 60 0.36 -5.46 -15.09
CA ALA A 60 0.04 -5.26 -16.49
C ALA A 60 0.32 -3.81 -16.89
N ARG A 61 0.63 -3.59 -18.17
CA ARG A 61 0.92 -2.26 -18.73
C ARG A 61 0.03 -1.98 -19.92
N ILE A 62 -0.34 -0.73 -20.12
CA ILE A 62 -1.07 -0.29 -21.30
C ILE A 62 -0.08 -0.08 -22.45
N ARG A 63 -0.46 -0.47 -23.65
CA ARG A 63 0.30 -0.21 -24.88
C ARG A 63 -0.18 1.09 -25.53
N PRO A 64 0.63 1.70 -26.41
CA PRO A 64 0.19 2.83 -27.23
C PRO A 64 -1.05 2.54 -28.10
N ASP A 65 -1.28 1.27 -28.46
CA ASP A 65 -2.47 0.82 -29.19
C ASP A 65 -3.71 0.61 -28.29
N MET A 66 -3.64 1.03 -27.02
CA MET A 66 -4.66 0.86 -25.99
C MET A 66 -4.96 -0.61 -25.60
N SER A 67 -4.10 -1.56 -25.96
CA SER A 67 -4.21 -2.93 -25.46
C SER A 67 -3.48 -3.13 -24.13
N LEU A 68 -3.99 -4.04 -23.30
CA LEU A 68 -3.37 -4.41 -22.03
C LEU A 68 -2.35 -5.53 -22.27
N ASN A 69 -1.07 -5.26 -21.98
CA ASN A 69 -0.04 -6.29 -21.98
C ASN A 69 -0.35 -7.36 -20.93
N PRO A 70 -0.11 -8.65 -21.23
CA PRO A 70 -0.10 -9.67 -20.19
C PRO A 70 1.03 -9.36 -19.19
N VAL A 71 0.83 -9.77 -17.93
CA VAL A 71 1.83 -9.61 -16.86
C VAL A 71 3.05 -10.46 -17.21
N THR A 72 2.81 -11.68 -17.68
CA THR A 72 3.86 -12.61 -18.10
C THR A 72 3.56 -13.23 -19.46
N SER A 73 4.59 -13.73 -20.13
CA SER A 73 4.41 -14.52 -21.35
C SER A 73 3.75 -15.89 -21.10
N ARG A 74 3.56 -16.27 -19.83
CA ARG A 74 2.93 -17.53 -19.39
C ARG A 74 1.50 -17.31 -18.88
N ASP A 75 0.91 -16.14 -19.14
CA ASP A 75 -0.49 -15.87 -18.80
C ASP A 75 -1.42 -16.67 -19.72
N SER A 76 -2.30 -17.47 -19.12
CA SER A 76 -3.32 -18.22 -19.83
C SER A 76 -4.47 -18.54 -18.88
N LEU A 77 -5.70 -18.52 -19.40
CA LEU A 77 -6.92 -18.96 -18.71
C LEU A 77 -7.34 -20.38 -19.07
N GLN A 78 -6.59 -21.05 -19.95
CA GLN A 78 -6.96 -22.39 -20.44
C GLN A 78 -6.99 -23.40 -19.29
N LEU A 79 -8.00 -24.27 -19.31
CA LEU A 79 -8.20 -25.29 -18.28
C LEU A 79 -7.12 -26.40 -18.34
N MET A 80 -6.82 -26.89 -19.54
CA MET A 80 -5.93 -28.04 -19.75
C MET A 80 -4.44 -27.70 -19.63
N SER A 81 -4.08 -26.43 -19.74
CA SER A 81 -2.72 -25.93 -19.57
C SER A 81 -2.77 -24.60 -18.81
N PRO A 82 -2.93 -24.65 -17.47
CA PRO A 82 -3.14 -23.46 -16.65
C PRO A 82 -1.88 -22.59 -16.64
N GLY A 83 -2.00 -21.37 -17.19
CA GLY A 83 -0.97 -20.34 -17.08
C GLY A 83 -0.95 -19.67 -15.71
N ASN A 84 -0.05 -18.69 -15.54
CA ASN A 84 0.12 -17.97 -14.29
C ASN A 84 -1.19 -17.31 -13.81
N MET A 85 -1.92 -16.68 -14.73
CA MET A 85 -3.20 -16.02 -14.42
C MET A 85 -4.25 -17.01 -13.91
N ARG A 86 -4.42 -18.18 -14.54
CA ARG A 86 -5.36 -19.20 -14.03
C ARG A 86 -4.93 -19.75 -12.67
N LYS A 87 -3.64 -19.97 -12.47
CA LYS A 87 -3.08 -20.41 -11.17
C LYS A 87 -3.35 -19.36 -10.08
N PHE A 88 -3.18 -18.07 -10.38
CA PHE A 88 -3.50 -16.97 -9.48
C PHE A 88 -4.98 -16.96 -9.08
N LEU A 89 -5.88 -17.06 -10.05
CA LEU A 89 -7.32 -17.14 -9.77
C LEU A 89 -7.69 -18.39 -8.95
N GLY A 90 -6.87 -19.45 -9.02
CA GLY A 90 -6.98 -20.64 -8.19
C GLY A 90 -6.73 -20.40 -6.70
N LEU A 91 -6.18 -19.24 -6.29
CA LEU A 91 -6.08 -18.86 -4.87
C LEU A 91 -7.45 -18.77 -4.19
N ARG A 92 -8.54 -18.56 -4.93
CA ARG A 92 -9.91 -18.64 -4.39
C ARG A 92 -10.20 -19.96 -3.66
N ASN A 93 -9.52 -21.05 -4.05
CA ASN A 93 -9.72 -22.36 -3.42
C ASN A 93 -9.13 -22.43 -2.00
N THR A 94 -8.06 -21.65 -1.72
CA THR A 94 -7.42 -21.59 -0.41
C THR A 94 -7.81 -20.34 0.38
N HIS A 95 -8.30 -19.31 -0.32
CA HIS A 95 -8.67 -18.01 0.22
C HIS A 95 -10.04 -17.58 -0.34
N PRO A 96 -11.15 -18.26 0.04
CA PRO A 96 -12.46 -18.04 -0.56
C PRO A 96 -13.04 -16.64 -0.30
N HIS A 97 -12.53 -15.93 0.70
CA HIS A 97 -12.96 -14.57 1.06
C HIS A 97 -11.98 -13.48 0.62
N ALA A 98 -10.87 -13.84 -0.04
CA ALA A 98 -9.90 -12.84 -0.49
C ALA A 98 -10.34 -12.22 -1.81
N THR A 99 -10.11 -10.91 -1.93
CA THR A 99 -10.32 -10.14 -3.15
C THR A 99 -9.12 -10.34 -4.08
N LEU A 100 -9.37 -10.76 -5.32
CA LEU A 100 -8.34 -10.94 -6.34
C LEU A 100 -8.34 -9.76 -7.31
N LEU A 101 -7.29 -8.94 -7.26
CA LEU A 101 -7.16 -7.70 -8.00
C LEU A 101 -6.21 -7.84 -9.20
N LEU A 102 -6.59 -7.23 -10.33
CA LEU A 102 -5.68 -7.02 -11.46
C LEU A 102 -4.81 -5.78 -11.18
N GLY A 103 -3.51 -5.98 -11.05
CA GLY A 103 -2.54 -4.92 -10.92
C GLY A 103 -2.21 -4.28 -12.27
N VAL A 104 -2.38 -2.97 -12.39
CA VAL A 104 -1.96 -2.16 -13.54
C VAL A 104 -0.99 -1.10 -13.08
N HIS A 105 0.11 -0.91 -13.83
CA HIS A 105 1.06 0.17 -13.57
C HIS A 105 1.00 1.18 -14.72
N LEU A 106 0.65 2.41 -14.37
CA LEU A 106 0.65 3.60 -15.21
C LEU A 106 1.84 4.47 -14.84
N THR A 107 2.80 4.56 -15.76
CA THR A 107 4.01 5.36 -15.61
C THR A 107 3.83 6.75 -16.22
N ALA A 108 4.79 7.64 -16.00
CA ALA A 108 4.82 8.95 -16.66
C ALA A 108 4.84 8.87 -18.20
N ASN A 109 5.21 7.73 -18.80
CA ASN A 109 5.18 7.53 -20.26
C ASN A 109 3.81 7.08 -20.77
N ASP A 110 2.92 6.61 -19.88
CA ASP A 110 1.56 6.18 -20.23
C ASP A 110 0.61 7.38 -20.30
N VAL A 111 1.11 8.54 -20.77
CA VAL A 111 0.44 9.83 -20.74
C VAL A 111 -0.95 9.73 -21.37
N PHE A 112 -1.96 10.01 -20.57
CA PHE A 112 -3.28 10.28 -21.08
C PHE A 112 -3.22 11.54 -21.95
N GLN A 113 -3.41 11.36 -23.25
CA GLN A 113 -3.46 12.47 -24.20
C GLN A 113 -4.55 13.50 -23.84
N ASP A 114 -5.71 13.02 -23.41
CA ASP A 114 -6.83 13.84 -22.93
C ASP A 114 -7.76 13.03 -22.00
N ILE A 115 -8.82 13.68 -21.52
CA ILE A 115 -9.86 13.06 -20.66
C ILE A 115 -10.55 11.88 -21.37
N ARG A 116 -10.79 11.96 -22.69
CA ARG A 116 -11.46 10.89 -23.44
C ARG A 116 -10.58 9.65 -23.50
N HIS A 117 -9.28 9.84 -23.72
CA HIS A 117 -8.30 8.77 -23.72
C HIS A 117 -8.21 8.10 -22.33
N ALA A 118 -8.17 8.90 -21.26
CA ALA A 118 -8.18 8.40 -19.89
C ALA A 118 -9.41 7.53 -19.59
N ARG A 119 -10.62 8.02 -19.92
CA ARG A 119 -11.86 7.26 -19.73
C ARG A 119 -11.87 5.95 -20.53
N ARG A 120 -11.40 5.99 -21.78
CA ARG A 120 -11.31 4.81 -22.63
C ARG A 120 -10.34 3.76 -22.07
N ILE A 121 -9.18 4.17 -21.57
CA ILE A 121 -8.23 3.24 -20.94
C ILE A 121 -8.84 2.64 -19.66
N ALA A 122 -9.51 3.45 -18.84
CA ALA A 122 -10.21 2.98 -17.65
C ALA A 122 -11.25 1.90 -17.97
N GLU A 123 -12.08 2.12 -19.00
CA GLU A 123 -13.07 1.15 -19.48
C GLU A 123 -12.43 -0.15 -19.98
N ILE A 124 -11.30 -0.06 -20.70
CA ILE A 124 -10.55 -1.22 -21.19
C ILE A 124 -10.02 -2.05 -20.00
N ILE A 125 -9.43 -1.40 -19.00
CA ILE A 125 -8.91 -2.08 -17.80
C ILE A 125 -10.05 -2.76 -17.04
N ALA A 126 -11.13 -2.05 -16.76
CA ALA A 126 -12.28 -2.59 -16.03
C ALA A 126 -12.90 -3.78 -16.79
N THR A 127 -13.05 -3.66 -18.11
CA THR A 127 -13.55 -4.74 -18.96
C THR A 127 -12.62 -5.95 -18.94
N ALA A 128 -11.31 -5.72 -19.05
CA ALA A 128 -10.32 -6.80 -19.03
C ALA A 128 -10.29 -7.51 -17.67
N ALA A 129 -10.36 -6.78 -16.56
CA ALA A 129 -10.44 -7.35 -15.21
C ALA A 129 -11.67 -8.26 -15.07
N LYS A 130 -12.86 -7.78 -15.49
CA LYS A 130 -14.09 -8.57 -15.47
C LYS A 130 -14.00 -9.82 -16.34
N GLN A 131 -13.59 -9.66 -17.60
CA GLN A 131 -13.48 -10.77 -18.56
C GLN A 131 -12.51 -11.86 -18.08
N LYS A 132 -11.50 -11.48 -17.29
CA LYS A 132 -10.51 -12.39 -16.72
C LYS A 132 -10.85 -12.85 -15.29
N HIS A 133 -12.06 -12.56 -14.80
CA HIS A 133 -12.56 -12.97 -13.48
C HIS A 133 -11.77 -12.42 -12.28
N PHE A 134 -11.24 -11.20 -12.40
CA PHE A 134 -10.78 -10.44 -11.23
C PHE A 134 -11.96 -9.75 -10.55
N ASP A 135 -11.85 -9.55 -9.24
CA ASP A 135 -12.86 -8.90 -8.41
C ASP A 135 -12.73 -7.37 -8.44
N GLY A 136 -11.53 -6.86 -8.75
CA GLY A 136 -11.25 -5.42 -8.79
C GLY A 136 -9.93 -5.10 -9.49
N VAL A 137 -9.52 -3.83 -9.36
CA VAL A 137 -8.31 -3.31 -10.01
C VAL A 137 -7.43 -2.61 -8.98
N PHE A 138 -6.14 -2.92 -9.01
CA PHE A 138 -5.12 -2.19 -8.27
C PHE A 138 -4.35 -1.33 -9.26
N VAL A 139 -4.48 -0.01 -9.16
CA VAL A 139 -3.84 0.95 -10.06
C VAL A 139 -2.64 1.57 -9.36
N ARG A 140 -1.42 1.21 -9.76
CA ARG A 140 -0.22 1.98 -9.43
C ARG A 140 -0.09 3.09 -10.46
N MET A 141 -0.18 4.34 -10.01
CA MET A 141 -0.06 5.50 -10.87
C MET A 141 1.13 6.35 -10.42
N GLU A 142 1.96 6.74 -11.37
CA GLU A 142 3.12 7.58 -11.16
C GLU A 142 3.15 8.69 -12.20
N GLY A 143 3.78 9.81 -11.85
CA GLY A 143 4.00 10.91 -12.78
C GLY A 143 3.11 12.14 -12.54
N PRO A 144 3.39 13.24 -13.27
CA PRO A 144 2.65 14.49 -13.15
C PRO A 144 1.15 14.37 -13.45
N ILE A 145 0.73 13.25 -14.07
CA ILE A 145 -0.68 12.99 -14.35
C ILE A 145 -1.54 12.98 -13.08
N LEU A 146 -0.97 12.57 -11.95
CA LEU A 146 -1.63 12.61 -10.65
C LEU A 146 -2.05 14.02 -10.24
N GLU A 147 -1.26 15.04 -10.62
CA GLU A 147 -1.54 16.46 -10.31
C GLU A 147 -2.68 17.03 -11.16
N SER A 148 -3.06 16.37 -12.26
CA SER A 148 -4.09 16.82 -13.20
C SER A 148 -5.51 16.38 -12.80
N THR A 149 -6.54 16.90 -13.47
CA THR A 149 -7.92 16.38 -13.36
C THR A 149 -8.11 15.09 -14.16
N VAL A 150 -7.17 14.74 -15.04
CA VAL A 150 -7.27 13.56 -15.90
C VAL A 150 -7.16 12.26 -15.07
N SER A 151 -6.34 12.25 -14.02
CA SER A 151 -6.26 11.13 -13.05
C SER A 151 -7.59 10.90 -12.34
N GLN A 152 -8.27 11.97 -11.92
CA GLN A 152 -9.60 11.90 -11.32
C GLN A 152 -10.63 11.34 -12.31
N GLN A 153 -10.62 11.78 -13.56
CA GLN A 153 -11.53 11.26 -14.60
C GLN A 153 -11.25 9.79 -14.93
N PHE A 154 -9.99 9.38 -14.93
CA PHE A 154 -9.58 7.98 -15.06
C PHE A 154 -10.13 7.12 -13.92
N LEU A 155 -9.89 7.54 -12.66
CA LEU A 155 -10.36 6.79 -11.49
C LEU A 155 -11.89 6.79 -11.37
N SER A 156 -12.55 7.87 -11.76
CA SER A 156 -14.02 7.90 -11.81
C SER A 156 -14.57 6.96 -12.88
N ALA A 157 -13.95 6.90 -14.05
CA ALA A 157 -14.40 5.99 -15.11
C ALA A 157 -14.16 4.51 -14.77
N ILE A 158 -13.08 4.20 -14.05
CA ILE A 158 -12.81 2.82 -13.63
C ILE A 158 -13.79 2.40 -12.52
N SER A 159 -14.06 3.28 -11.56
CA SER A 159 -14.98 3.01 -10.45
C SER A 159 -16.44 3.02 -10.88
N LEU A 160 -16.85 3.79 -11.89
CA LEU A 160 -18.23 3.82 -12.38
C LEU A 160 -18.50 2.81 -13.50
N SER A 161 -17.53 1.97 -13.85
CA SER A 161 -17.70 1.03 -14.95
C SER A 161 -18.90 0.10 -14.66
N PRO A 162 -19.86 -0.05 -15.61
CA PRO A 162 -21.06 -0.90 -15.45
C PRO A 162 -20.74 -2.39 -15.30
N SER A 163 -19.46 -2.74 -15.27
CA SER A 163 -18.92 -4.07 -15.12
C SER A 163 -19.08 -4.68 -13.72
N SER A 164 -19.65 -3.95 -12.73
CA SER A 164 -19.84 -4.35 -11.31
C SER A 164 -18.57 -4.41 -10.45
N LEU A 165 -17.44 -3.90 -10.96
CA LEU A 165 -16.18 -3.74 -10.20
C LEU A 165 -16.18 -2.44 -9.36
N SER A 166 -17.33 -1.79 -9.23
CA SER A 166 -17.46 -0.36 -8.91
C SER A 166 -17.00 0.04 -7.50
N SER A 167 -16.64 -0.93 -6.67
CA SER A 167 -16.26 -0.73 -5.26
C SER A 167 -14.88 -1.25 -4.90
N LEU A 168 -14.15 -1.91 -5.82
CA LEU A 168 -12.89 -2.60 -5.51
C LEU A 168 -11.70 -2.04 -6.31
N THR A 169 -11.63 -0.72 -6.41
CA THR A 169 -10.47 -0.02 -6.99
C THR A 169 -9.56 0.44 -5.88
N THR A 170 -8.28 0.04 -5.93
CA THR A 170 -7.23 0.55 -5.05
C THR A 170 -6.29 1.44 -5.86
N LEU A 171 -6.00 2.65 -5.37
CA LEU A 171 -4.96 3.51 -5.92
C LEU A 171 -3.68 3.32 -5.12
N ALA A 172 -2.60 2.93 -5.77
CA ALA A 172 -1.26 2.98 -5.20
C ALA A 172 -0.51 4.24 -5.63
N ILE A 173 0.06 4.91 -4.64
CA ILE A 173 0.81 6.16 -4.80
C ILE A 173 2.06 6.11 -3.91
N THR A 174 3.19 6.58 -4.44
CA THR A 174 4.43 6.66 -3.67
C THR A 174 4.49 7.96 -2.87
N PRO A 175 5.21 8.01 -1.74
CA PRO A 175 5.44 9.24 -0.97
C PRO A 175 5.82 10.44 -1.83
N ARG A 176 6.73 10.26 -2.81
CA ARG A 176 7.15 11.31 -3.74
C ARG A 176 5.97 12.00 -4.41
N TRP A 177 5.03 11.24 -4.96
CA TRP A 177 3.86 11.79 -5.65
C TRP A 177 2.76 12.20 -4.68
N MET A 178 2.57 11.45 -3.59
CA MET A 178 1.59 11.74 -2.55
C MET A 178 1.77 13.15 -1.99
N TRP A 179 3.01 13.55 -1.68
CA TRP A 179 3.30 14.90 -1.19
C TRP A 179 2.96 16.00 -2.20
N ARG A 180 3.19 15.76 -3.50
CA ARG A 180 2.88 16.72 -4.57
C ARG A 180 1.38 16.92 -4.76
N VAL A 181 0.59 15.86 -4.63
CA VAL A 181 -0.88 15.92 -4.80
C VAL A 181 -1.64 16.05 -3.49
N ALA A 182 -0.95 16.31 -2.38
CA ALA A 182 -1.55 16.25 -1.05
C ALA A 182 -2.81 17.11 -0.92
N ASN A 183 -2.87 18.28 -1.54
CA ASN A 183 -4.03 19.18 -1.45
C ASN A 183 -5.28 18.64 -2.16
N ARG A 184 -5.15 17.59 -2.99
CA ARG A 184 -6.24 16.97 -3.78
C ARG A 184 -6.42 15.48 -3.47
N LEU A 185 -5.69 14.93 -2.49
CA LEU A 185 -5.77 13.52 -2.15
C LEU A 185 -7.20 13.09 -1.75
N HIS A 186 -7.96 13.95 -1.08
CA HIS A 186 -9.37 13.69 -0.75
C HIS A 186 -10.23 13.42 -2.00
N GLU A 187 -10.04 14.20 -3.07
CA GLU A 187 -10.76 14.01 -4.35
C GLU A 187 -10.49 12.63 -4.97
N LEU A 188 -9.26 12.12 -4.80
CA LEU A 188 -8.89 10.79 -5.27
C LEU A 188 -9.42 9.70 -4.34
N ALA A 189 -9.39 9.94 -3.02
CA ALA A 189 -9.87 9.03 -2.00
C ALA A 189 -11.37 8.74 -2.14
N ASP A 190 -12.17 9.71 -2.59
CA ASP A 190 -13.61 9.53 -2.82
C ASP A 190 -13.92 8.54 -3.96
N LEU A 191 -12.97 8.34 -4.88
CA LEU A 191 -13.15 7.51 -6.07
C LEU A 191 -12.65 6.07 -5.90
N VAL A 192 -11.98 5.77 -4.79
CA VAL A 192 -11.32 4.48 -4.54
C VAL A 192 -11.73 3.89 -3.19
N GLU A 193 -11.57 2.58 -3.07
CA GLU A 193 -11.77 1.84 -1.83
C GLU A 193 -10.64 2.14 -0.85
N HIS A 194 -9.40 1.94 -1.32
CA HIS A 194 -8.20 2.15 -0.55
C HIS A 194 -7.18 3.00 -1.33
N ILE A 195 -6.42 3.81 -0.60
CA ILE A 195 -5.16 4.37 -1.07
C ILE A 195 -4.03 3.58 -0.44
N TYR A 196 -3.28 2.85 -1.27
CA TYR A 196 -2.09 2.11 -0.90
C TYR A 196 -0.87 3.03 -0.98
N LEU A 197 -0.28 3.34 0.17
CA LEU A 197 0.94 4.13 0.27
C LEU A 197 2.15 3.23 -0.03
N ASP A 198 2.68 3.31 -1.25
CA ASP A 198 3.82 2.51 -1.71
C ASP A 198 5.14 3.18 -1.31
N MET A 199 5.73 2.75 -0.19
CA MET A 199 6.97 3.31 0.37
C MET A 199 8.24 3.01 -0.45
N GLU A 200 8.13 2.43 -1.66
CA GLU A 200 9.27 2.12 -2.53
C GLU A 200 10.03 3.36 -3.06
N GLU A 201 9.32 4.47 -3.33
CA GLU A 201 9.91 5.72 -3.82
C GLU A 201 9.61 6.90 -2.90
N LEU A 202 10.62 7.26 -2.12
CA LEU A 202 10.57 8.41 -1.23
C LEU A 202 10.89 9.72 -1.98
N PRO A 203 10.46 10.90 -1.48
CA PRO A 203 10.90 12.19 -2.00
C PRO A 203 12.41 12.27 -2.22
N THR A 204 13.24 11.85 -1.26
CA THR A 204 14.71 11.84 -1.44
C THR A 204 15.19 10.87 -2.53
N SER A 205 14.40 9.83 -2.86
CA SER A 205 14.72 8.91 -3.97
C SER A 205 14.54 9.52 -5.36
N GLU A 206 14.11 10.78 -5.47
CA GLU A 206 14.10 11.51 -6.74
C GLU A 206 15.51 11.61 -7.35
N ASP A 207 16.55 11.70 -6.51
CA ASP A 207 17.93 11.45 -6.94
C ASP A 207 18.24 9.96 -6.80
N PRO A 208 18.47 9.22 -7.91
CA PRO A 208 18.77 7.79 -7.85
C PRO A 208 20.12 7.47 -7.18
N TYR A 209 20.98 8.47 -6.96
CA TYR A 209 22.23 8.34 -6.21
C TYR A 209 22.07 8.66 -4.73
N ALA A 210 20.95 9.21 -4.27
CA ALA A 210 20.75 9.46 -2.85
C ALA A 210 20.52 8.14 -2.09
N VAL A 211 21.32 7.94 -1.04
CA VAL A 211 21.16 6.82 -0.11
C VAL A 211 19.88 7.03 0.67
N THR A 212 18.97 6.08 0.61
CA THR A 212 17.67 6.17 1.26
C THR A 212 17.41 4.97 2.16
N HIS A 213 16.73 5.23 3.27
CA HIS A 213 16.16 4.17 4.08
C HIS A 213 14.98 3.55 3.34
N ILE A 214 14.70 2.28 3.60
CA ILE A 214 13.47 1.64 3.13
C ILE A 214 12.46 1.67 4.28
N ASP A 215 11.24 2.13 3.99
CA ASP A 215 10.12 2.21 4.92
C ASP A 215 10.45 2.87 6.29
N PRO A 216 11.12 4.04 6.35
CA PRO A 216 11.45 4.63 7.64
C PRO A 216 10.18 5.02 8.39
N LEU A 217 10.03 4.57 9.64
CA LEU A 217 8.80 4.77 10.39
C LEU A 217 8.61 6.24 10.80
N SER A 218 9.67 6.87 11.33
CA SER A 218 9.65 8.20 11.93
C SER A 218 10.86 9.02 11.53
N GLN A 219 10.75 10.34 11.71
CA GLN A 219 11.83 11.29 11.44
C GLN A 219 13.05 11.01 12.32
N SER A 220 14.24 11.31 11.80
CA SER A 220 15.49 11.36 12.56
C SER A 220 16.35 12.55 12.11
N GLU A 221 17.56 12.70 12.64
CA GLU A 221 18.47 13.77 12.21
C GLU A 221 18.77 13.75 10.70
N SER A 222 18.80 12.56 10.09
CA SER A 222 19.10 12.40 8.65
C SER A 222 17.88 12.04 7.81
N VAL A 223 16.83 11.46 8.39
CA VAL A 223 15.63 11.06 7.66
C VAL A 223 14.58 12.17 7.77
N PRO A 224 14.25 12.87 6.66
CA PRO A 224 13.27 13.95 6.69
C PRO A 224 11.86 13.40 6.93
N LEU A 225 10.94 14.24 7.42
CA LEU A 225 9.58 13.82 7.77
C LEU A 225 8.84 13.25 6.56
N GLU A 226 9.05 13.84 5.39
CA GLU A 226 8.40 13.53 4.12
C GLU A 226 8.71 12.11 3.62
N ASP A 227 9.85 11.57 4.03
CA ASP A 227 10.30 10.23 3.67
C ASP A 227 9.73 9.16 4.60
N THR A 228 9.08 9.56 5.70
CA THR A 228 8.65 8.64 6.77
C THR A 228 7.21 8.19 6.61
N ILE A 229 6.91 6.99 7.10
CA ILE A 229 5.55 6.46 7.16
C ILE A 229 4.66 7.42 7.96
N VAL A 230 5.09 7.84 9.17
CA VAL A 230 4.32 8.76 10.02
C VAL A 230 4.05 10.08 9.32
N GLY A 231 5.07 10.70 8.72
CA GLY A 231 4.90 11.97 8.00
C GLY A 231 3.94 11.84 6.81
N CYS A 232 4.05 10.75 6.06
CA CYS A 232 3.15 10.47 4.95
C CYS A 232 1.71 10.26 5.42
N THR A 233 1.49 9.41 6.43
CA THR A 233 0.14 9.12 6.93
C THR A 233 -0.49 10.36 7.56
N ASP A 234 0.26 11.14 8.34
CA ASP A 234 -0.25 12.38 8.95
C ASP A 234 -0.62 13.39 7.87
N ARG A 235 0.19 13.49 6.80
CA ARG A 235 -0.14 14.34 5.66
C ARG A 235 -1.43 13.90 4.98
N MET A 236 -1.61 12.61 4.69
CA MET A 236 -2.81 12.07 4.06
C MET A 236 -4.06 12.33 4.91
N LEU A 237 -3.99 12.12 6.23
CA LEU A 237 -5.08 12.41 7.15
C LEU A 237 -5.43 13.89 7.17
N ASN A 238 -4.44 14.77 7.28
CA ASN A 238 -4.62 16.22 7.23
C ASN A 238 -5.15 16.73 5.87
N SER A 239 -4.93 15.95 4.81
CA SER A 239 -5.46 16.18 3.48
C SER A 239 -6.90 15.70 3.27
N GLY A 240 -7.53 15.12 4.29
CA GLY A 240 -8.92 14.66 4.26
C GLY A 240 -9.10 13.21 3.83
N VAL A 241 -8.03 12.40 3.75
CA VAL A 241 -8.16 10.97 3.46
C VAL A 241 -8.63 10.25 4.73
N PRO A 242 -9.74 9.48 4.69
CA PRO A 242 -10.19 8.70 5.83
C PRO A 242 -9.16 7.65 6.24
N ALA A 243 -8.93 7.49 7.55
CA ALA A 243 -7.91 6.59 8.08
C ALA A 243 -8.10 5.13 7.66
N ASP A 244 -9.36 4.68 7.58
CA ASP A 244 -9.75 3.34 7.16
C ASP A 244 -9.49 3.08 5.66
N LYS A 245 -9.31 4.12 4.85
CA LYS A 245 -8.91 3.99 3.44
C LYS A 245 -7.39 3.91 3.23
N ILE A 246 -6.57 4.23 4.23
CA ILE A 246 -5.11 4.28 4.07
C ILE A 246 -4.53 2.89 4.34
N VAL A 247 -3.88 2.31 3.34
CA VAL A 247 -3.14 1.06 3.47
C VAL A 247 -1.66 1.36 3.39
N ILE A 248 -0.90 1.01 4.43
CA ILE A 248 0.56 1.23 4.46
C ILE A 248 1.24 0.07 3.74
N GLY A 249 1.90 0.36 2.63
CA GLY A 249 2.68 -0.60 1.88
C GLY A 249 4.08 -0.75 2.46
N LEU A 250 4.38 -1.94 2.97
CA LEU A 250 5.71 -2.28 3.47
C LEU A 250 6.45 -3.15 2.47
N ASN A 251 7.73 -2.84 2.32
CA ASN A 251 8.62 -3.53 1.42
C ASN A 251 9.25 -4.76 2.10
N SER A 252 9.21 -5.90 1.41
CA SER A 252 10.06 -7.03 1.76
C SER A 252 11.45 -6.85 1.15
N GLY A 253 12.51 -6.97 1.95
CA GLY A 253 13.90 -6.83 1.49
C GLY A 253 14.47 -5.44 1.69
N GLY A 254 15.47 -5.05 0.88
CA GLY A 254 16.14 -3.75 1.03
C GLY A 254 16.62 -3.13 -0.29
N ARG A 255 17.31 -2.00 -0.18
CA ARG A 255 18.05 -1.37 -1.28
C ARG A 255 19.51 -1.25 -0.87
N THR A 256 20.42 -1.66 -1.76
CA THR A 256 21.87 -1.61 -1.51
C THR A 256 22.51 -0.52 -2.34
N PHE A 257 23.38 0.25 -1.72
CA PHE A 257 24.13 1.35 -2.35
C PHE A 257 25.62 1.06 -2.29
N LYS A 258 26.37 1.58 -3.27
CA LYS A 258 27.84 1.62 -3.21
C LYS A 258 28.23 3.02 -2.76
N VAL A 259 28.96 3.15 -1.66
CA VAL A 259 29.31 4.44 -1.04
C VAL A 259 30.80 4.51 -0.75
N ARG A 260 31.32 5.73 -0.55
CA ARG A 260 32.76 5.95 -0.28
C ARG A 260 33.17 5.42 1.09
N ASP A 261 32.43 5.81 2.13
CA ASP A 261 32.63 5.35 3.50
C ASP A 261 31.30 4.86 4.09
N PRO A 262 31.07 3.54 4.14
CA PRO A 262 29.83 2.99 4.66
C PRO A 262 29.61 3.23 6.16
N THR A 263 30.65 3.57 6.93
CA THR A 263 30.53 3.75 8.39
C THR A 263 30.02 5.14 8.76
N SER A 264 30.16 6.11 7.86
CA SER A 264 29.66 7.47 8.03
C SER A 264 28.49 7.82 7.11
N THR A 265 28.06 6.89 6.25
CA THR A 265 26.98 7.14 5.29
C THR A 265 25.64 7.22 6.02
N VAL A 266 24.87 8.26 5.75
CA VAL A 266 23.50 8.46 6.27
C VAL A 266 22.48 8.63 5.15
N HIS A 267 21.21 8.80 5.52
CA HIS A 267 20.15 9.11 4.56
C HIS A 267 20.45 10.43 3.84
N GLY A 268 20.24 10.48 2.53
CA GLY A 268 20.50 11.64 1.67
C GLY A 268 21.92 11.74 1.16
N ASP A 269 22.86 10.94 1.67
CA ASP A 269 24.24 10.94 1.19
C ASP A 269 24.35 10.42 -0.26
N VAL A 270 25.41 10.85 -0.94
CA VAL A 270 25.64 10.49 -2.34
C VAL A 270 26.30 9.11 -2.46
N ALA A 271 25.60 8.20 -3.10
CA ALA A 271 26.13 6.92 -3.54
C ALA A 271 26.98 7.07 -4.81
N MET A 272 28.00 6.23 -4.94
CA MET A 272 28.82 6.09 -6.14
C MET A 272 28.08 5.40 -7.30
N GLN A 273 26.98 4.70 -6.99
CA GLN A 273 26.15 3.97 -7.95
C GLN A 273 24.70 4.01 -7.51
N ILE A 274 23.80 3.91 -8.50
CA ILE A 274 22.36 3.84 -8.28
C ILE A 274 22.02 2.67 -7.34
N GLY A 275 21.12 2.92 -6.40
CA GLY A 275 20.65 1.92 -5.45
C GLY A 275 20.03 0.70 -6.15
N THR A 276 20.44 -0.50 -5.76
CA THR A 276 19.91 -1.75 -6.32
C THR A 276 18.96 -2.41 -5.33
N ARG A 277 17.74 -2.76 -5.77
CA ARG A 277 16.78 -3.51 -4.94
C ARG A 277 17.30 -4.93 -4.68
N ARG A 278 17.12 -5.42 -3.46
CA ARG A 278 17.49 -6.77 -3.03
C ARG A 278 16.33 -7.47 -2.36
N SER A 279 16.17 -8.75 -2.64
CA SER A 279 15.17 -9.58 -1.96
C SER A 279 15.54 -9.73 -0.48
N LEU A 280 14.55 -10.05 0.36
CA LEU A 280 14.83 -10.35 1.77
C LEU A 280 15.81 -11.52 1.93
N GLN A 281 15.78 -12.50 1.03
CA GLN A 281 16.71 -13.62 1.03
C GLN A 281 18.15 -13.18 0.74
N ASP A 282 18.37 -12.37 -0.30
CA ASP A 282 19.70 -11.84 -0.62
C ASP A 282 20.25 -11.01 0.53
N VAL A 283 19.37 -10.20 1.10
CA VAL A 283 19.62 -9.38 2.27
C VAL A 283 20.06 -10.28 3.42
N CYS A 284 19.28 -11.31 3.78
CA CYS A 284 19.58 -12.32 4.82
C CYS A 284 20.88 -13.12 4.61
N GLN A 285 21.39 -13.21 3.38
CA GLN A 285 22.64 -13.90 3.06
C GLN A 285 23.88 -12.97 3.08
N SER A 286 23.68 -11.66 3.27
CA SER A 286 24.77 -10.70 3.47
C SER A 286 25.59 -11.05 4.71
N SER A 287 26.89 -10.76 4.70
CA SER A 287 27.78 -11.03 5.85
C SER A 287 27.90 -9.87 6.83
N ARG A 288 27.29 -8.71 6.56
CA ARG A 288 27.43 -7.48 7.38
C ARG A 288 26.12 -6.70 7.48
N TRP A 289 25.88 -6.15 8.67
CA TRP A 289 24.62 -5.52 9.08
C TRP A 289 24.89 -4.32 9.99
N PHE A 290 24.10 -3.27 9.82
CA PHE A 290 24.01 -2.16 10.76
C PHE A 290 22.53 -1.85 10.97
N ILE A 291 22.12 -1.68 12.23
CA ILE A 291 20.79 -1.21 12.59
C ILE A 291 20.98 0.20 13.13
N SER A 292 20.37 1.19 12.49
CA SER A 292 20.37 2.56 12.99
C SER A 292 19.47 2.63 14.23
N GLY A 293 20.01 3.12 15.36
CA GLY A 293 19.22 3.44 16.56
C GLY A 293 19.46 2.63 17.84
N MET A 294 20.37 1.64 17.89
CA MET A 294 20.76 0.99 19.17
C MET A 294 22.24 0.54 19.20
N PRO A 295 22.94 0.59 20.35
CA PRO A 295 24.33 0.16 20.46
C PRO A 295 24.49 -1.34 20.16
N LEU A 296 25.49 -1.68 19.36
CA LEU A 296 25.81 -3.02 18.84
C LEU A 296 26.19 -4.10 19.88
N GLN A 297 26.03 -3.85 21.19
CA GLN A 297 26.59 -4.73 22.23
C GLN A 297 25.65 -5.79 22.82
N GLN A 298 24.35 -5.84 22.48
CA GLN A 298 23.42 -6.69 23.26
C GLN A 298 22.70 -7.84 22.56
N TYR A 299 22.85 -8.06 21.25
CA TYR A 299 22.23 -9.24 20.62
C TYR A 299 23.16 -9.92 19.61
N GLY A 300 23.88 -10.95 20.10
CA GLY A 300 24.17 -12.10 19.26
C GLY A 300 22.84 -12.76 18.91
N MET A 301 22.39 -12.62 17.65
CA MET A 301 21.17 -13.26 17.16
C MET A 301 21.28 -14.79 17.27
N ARG A 302 20.81 -15.36 18.38
CA ARG A 302 20.32 -16.74 18.40
C ARG A 302 19.00 -16.77 17.63
N ARG A 303 18.83 -17.77 16.76
CA ARG A 303 17.70 -18.05 15.85
C ARG A 303 16.31 -18.18 16.52
N LYS A 304 15.87 -17.18 17.28
CA LYS A 304 14.51 -17.06 17.83
C LYS A 304 14.10 -15.59 17.77
N TYR A 305 13.26 -15.25 16.82
CA TYR A 305 12.65 -13.93 16.70
C TYR A 305 11.71 -13.71 17.89
N ARG A 306 12.06 -12.81 18.80
CA ARG A 306 11.14 -12.25 19.79
C ARG A 306 11.05 -10.75 19.52
N TRP A 307 9.88 -10.33 19.06
CA TRP A 307 9.59 -8.94 18.70
C TRP A 307 9.36 -8.11 19.97
N HIS A 308 9.97 -6.92 20.05
CA HIS A 308 9.68 -5.93 21.08
C HIS A 308 8.91 -4.76 20.44
N PRO A 309 7.77 -4.32 21.01
CA PRO A 309 7.02 -3.19 20.47
C PRO A 309 7.74 -1.86 20.71
N ALA A 310 7.67 -0.95 19.73
CA ALA A 310 8.12 0.44 19.89
C ALA A 310 7.14 1.21 20.80
N ARG A 311 7.69 2.03 21.71
CA ARG A 311 6.93 2.95 22.56
C ARG A 311 7.03 4.37 22.00
N ARG A 312 5.97 5.16 22.19
CA ARG A 312 5.94 6.58 21.81
C ARG A 312 6.20 7.42 23.06
N GLU A 313 7.22 8.26 23.02
CA GLU A 313 7.38 9.33 24.02
C GLU A 313 6.60 10.57 23.57
N ARG A 314 5.87 11.18 24.51
CA ARG A 314 5.25 12.49 24.30
C ARG A 314 5.82 13.44 25.35
N VAL A 315 6.38 14.56 24.90
CA VAL A 315 6.76 15.66 25.80
C VAL A 315 5.54 16.55 26.00
N ASN A 316 5.08 16.70 27.25
CA ASN A 316 3.95 17.55 27.55
C ASN A 316 4.34 19.04 27.52
N ARG A 317 3.35 19.94 27.60
CA ARG A 317 3.55 21.41 27.55
C ARG A 317 4.47 21.97 28.65
N ASN A 318 4.83 21.16 29.65
CA ASN A 318 5.72 21.55 30.73
C ASN A 318 7.13 20.94 30.59
N GLY A 319 7.44 20.33 29.44
CA GLY A 319 8.76 19.75 29.18
C GLY A 319 9.05 18.46 29.95
N ARG A 320 8.03 17.81 30.52
CA ARG A 320 8.18 16.47 31.12
C ARG A 320 7.81 15.40 30.10
N GLU A 321 8.69 14.41 29.99
CA GLU A 321 8.44 13.15 29.29
C GLU A 321 7.32 12.41 30.02
N GLU A 322 6.20 12.18 29.32
CA GLU A 322 5.16 11.27 29.78
C GLU A 322 5.37 9.93 29.07
N ASP A 323 5.67 8.90 29.87
CA ASP A 323 5.70 7.51 29.45
C ASP A 323 4.26 7.06 29.15
N LEU A 324 3.88 7.08 27.87
CA LEU A 324 2.64 6.45 27.43
C LEU A 324 2.88 4.93 27.36
N ASN A 325 2.33 4.20 28.31
CA ASN A 325 2.37 2.73 28.37
C ASN A 325 1.55 2.03 27.26
N GLU A 326 1.12 2.73 26.20
CA GLU A 326 0.46 2.12 25.05
C GLU A 326 1.50 1.68 24.01
N PRO A 327 1.59 0.38 23.66
CA PRO A 327 2.41 -0.08 22.55
C PRO A 327 1.90 0.52 21.24
N ILE A 328 2.79 1.10 20.41
CA ILE A 328 2.44 1.54 19.03
C ILE A 328 1.83 0.36 18.23
N ALA A 329 2.19 -0.86 18.59
CA ALA A 329 1.67 -2.11 18.04
C ALA A 329 0.15 -2.35 18.25
N GLU A 330 -0.50 -1.66 19.21
CA GLU A 330 -1.96 -1.77 19.40
C GLU A 330 -2.75 -0.86 18.44
N ARG A 331 -2.14 0.20 17.88
CA ARG A 331 -2.79 1.05 16.88
C ARG A 331 -2.50 0.64 15.44
N TYR A 332 -1.36 0.02 15.19
CA TYR A 332 -0.93 -0.38 13.86
C TYR A 332 -0.41 -1.82 13.94
N HIS A 333 -1.25 -2.78 13.58
CA HIS A 333 -0.86 -4.19 13.43
C HIS A 333 0.04 -4.38 12.19
N ALA A 334 1.26 -3.84 12.23
CA ALA A 334 2.23 -3.94 11.14
C ALA A 334 3.57 -4.48 11.66
N PRO A 335 4.13 -5.57 11.07
CA PRO A 335 5.48 -6.03 11.39
C PRO A 335 6.52 -5.06 10.79
N PHE A 336 7.52 -4.69 11.60
CA PHE A 336 8.59 -3.74 11.24
C PHE A 336 9.60 -4.32 10.23
N SER A 337 10.11 -3.48 9.31
CA SER A 337 11.14 -3.84 8.32
C SER A 337 12.48 -3.12 8.55
N LEU A 338 13.56 -3.82 8.19
CA LEU A 338 14.97 -3.50 8.44
C LEU A 338 15.60 -2.81 7.21
N THR A 339 16.13 -1.58 7.36
CA THR A 339 17.00 -0.99 6.32
C THR A 339 18.42 -1.53 6.48
N MET A 340 19.06 -1.91 5.38
CA MET A 340 20.42 -2.47 5.40
C MET A 340 21.36 -1.82 4.41
N MET A 341 22.52 -1.37 4.92
CA MET A 341 23.65 -0.94 4.11
C MET A 341 24.65 -2.08 3.97
N LEU A 342 25.06 -2.39 2.73
CA LEU A 342 25.96 -3.50 2.42
C LEU A 342 27.34 -2.95 2.04
N THR A 343 28.39 -3.51 2.64
CA THR A 343 29.79 -3.13 2.34
C THR A 343 30.44 -4.25 1.54
N ARG A 344 31.01 -3.92 0.37
CA ARG A 344 32.04 -4.76 -0.25
C ARG A 344 33.39 -4.07 -0.05
N LYS A 345 34.37 -4.81 0.45
CA LYS A 345 35.78 -4.43 0.39
C LYS A 345 36.26 -4.46 -1.05
#